data_AF-A0A2V6RPT0-F1
#
_entry.id   AF-A0A2V6RPT0-F1
#
_cell.length_a   1.000
_cell.length_b   1.000
_cell.length_c   1.000
_cell.angle_alpha   90.00
_cell.angle_beta   90.00
_cell.angle_gamma   90.00
#
_symmetry.space_group_name_H-M   'P 1'
#
loop_
_entity.id
_entity.type
_entity.pdbx_description
1 polymer ?
#
loop_
_entity_poly.entity_id
_entity_poly.type
_entity_poly.pdbx_seq_one_letter_code
_entity_poly.pdbx_strand_id
1 'polypeptide(L)' 'MSLSPACTACPEVEIAGDEVRIGEVGHLAGLKKDEWKLLVDLIQSAPAGPPPDSPFSCFRR' A
#
# COMPACT_ATOMS: atom_id res chain seq x y z
N MET A 1 -15.94 -9.38 -11.15
CA MET A 1 -15.28 -10.00 -9.99
C MET A 1 -14.69 -8.88 -9.16
N SER A 2 -15.43 -8.44 -8.13
CA SER A 2 -14.99 -7.35 -7.25
C SER A 2 -14.04 -7.94 -6.21
N LEU A 3 -12.80 -7.46 -6.20
CA LEU A 3 -11.84 -7.82 -5.17
C LEU A 3 -12.20 -7.02 -3.91
N SER A 4 -12.74 -7.75 -2.91
CA SER A 4 -13.00 -7.36 -1.51
C SER A 4 -14.44 -6.92 -1.15
N PRO A 5 -15.11 -7.60 -0.19
CA PRO A 5 -16.39 -7.15 0.38
C PRO A 5 -16.25 -6.00 1.40
N ALA A 6 -15.04 -5.47 1.61
CA ALA A 6 -14.76 -4.45 2.64
C ALA A 6 -13.65 -3.44 2.26
N CYS A 7 -13.45 -3.07 0.97
CA CYS A 7 -12.58 -1.92 0.68
C CYS A 7 -13.33 -0.61 0.91
N THR A 8 -13.56 -0.26 2.17
CA THR A 8 -13.90 1.11 2.60
C THR A 8 -12.67 1.90 3.04
N ALA A 9 -11.49 1.26 3.11
CA ALA A 9 -10.24 1.85 3.59
C ALA A 9 -9.07 1.63 2.62
N CYS A 10 -9.35 1.49 1.32
CA CYS A 10 -8.32 1.60 0.30
C CYS A 10 -7.73 3.02 0.42
N PRO A 11 -6.46 3.21 0.81
CA PRO A 11 -5.91 4.55 1.03
C PRO A 11 -5.98 5.34 -0.27
N GLU A 12 -6.37 6.60 -0.17
CA GLU A 12 -6.44 7.48 -1.33
C GLU A 12 -5.01 7.83 -1.76
N VAL A 13 -4.75 7.70 -3.06
CA VAL A 13 -3.47 8.05 -3.67
C VAL A 13 -3.71 9.22 -4.62
N GLU A 14 -3.22 10.40 -4.26
CA GLU A 14 -3.27 11.60 -5.09
C GLU A 14 -1.87 11.91 -5.63
N ILE A 15 -1.75 12.10 -6.94
CA ILE A 15 -0.50 12.53 -7.58
C ILE A 15 -0.63 14.02 -7.90
N ALA A 16 0.02 14.86 -7.11
CA ALA A 16 0.03 16.31 -7.27
C ALA A 16 1.40 16.76 -7.80
N GLY A 17 1.56 16.78 -9.12
CA GLY A 17 2.82 17.17 -9.77
C GLY A 17 3.96 16.18 -9.50
N ASP A 18 4.96 16.60 -8.73
CA ASP A 18 6.13 15.79 -8.32
C ASP A 18 5.98 15.17 -6.92
N GLU A 19 4.82 15.34 -6.29
CA GLU A 19 4.49 14.78 -4.97
C GLU A 19 3.35 13.76 -5.09
N VAL A 20 3.49 12.64 -4.38
CA VAL A 20 2.49 11.59 -4.24
C VAL A 20 2.01 11.58 -2.80
N ARG A 21 0.71 11.76 -2.60
CA ARG A 21 0.07 11.77 -1.28
C ARG A 21 -0.72 10.51 -1.10
N ILE A 22 -0.54 9.85 0.05
CA ILE A 22 -1.16 8.56 0.34
C ILE A 22 -1.73 8.57 1.74
N GLY A 23 -2.98 8.13 1.89
CA GLY A 23 -3.54 7.86 3.21
C GLY A 23 -5.04 8.09 3.29
N GLU A 24 -5.51 8.40 4.49
CA GLU A 24 -6.91 8.77 4.76
C GLU A 24 -7.03 10.27 5.02
N VAL A 25 -8.25 10.80 4.92
CA VAL A 25 -8.56 12.20 5.21
C VAL A 25 -8.10 12.54 6.63
N GLY A 26 -7.12 13.45 6.74
CA GLY A 26 -6.51 13.85 8.01
C GLY A 26 -5.16 13.18 8.33
N HIS A 27 -4.80 12.09 7.64
CA HIS A 27 -3.52 11.40 7.74
C HIS A 27 -2.96 11.09 6.35
N LEU A 28 -2.55 12.13 5.63
CA LEU A 28 -1.89 12.00 4.33
C LEU A 28 -0.37 12.07 4.49
N ALA A 29 0.32 11.04 4.02
CA ALA A 29 1.76 11.04 3.88
C ALA A 29 2.12 11.60 2.50
N GLY A 30 2.82 12.74 2.46
CA GLY A 30 3.38 13.30 1.23
C GLY A 30 4.76 12.70 0.95
N LEU A 31 4.92 12.08 -0.21
CA LEU A 31 6.16 11.46 -0.68
C LEU A 31 6.59 12.17 -1.96
N LYS A 32 7.89 12.47 -2.08
CA LYS A 32 8.43 12.88 -3.38
C LYS A 32 8.40 11.71 -4.36
N LYS A 33 8.38 12.00 -5.65
CA LYS A 33 8.38 10.99 -6.72
C LYS A 33 9.47 9.92 -6.56
N ASP A 34 10.69 10.30 -6.19
CA ASP A 34 11.79 9.35 -5.96
C ASP A 34 11.56 8.45 -4.75
N GLU A 35 11.02 9.01 -3.67
CA GLU A 35 10.63 8.29 -2.46
C GLU A 35 9.47 7.33 -2.73
N TRP A 36 8.47 7.78 -3.48
CA TRP A 36 7.37 6.96 -3.94
C TRP A 36 7.87 5.79 -4.79
N LYS A 37 8.79 6.03 -5.73
CA LYS A 37 9.39 4.99 -6.55
C LYS A 37 10.11 3.95 -5.70
N LEU A 38 10.86 4.38 -4.68
CA LEU A 38 11.60 3.50 -3.78
C LEU A 38 10.65 2.65 -2.93
N LEU A 39 9.55 3.25 -2.42
CA LEU A 39 8.49 2.54 -1.72
C LEU A 39 7.85 1.47 -2.61
N VAL A 40 7.49 1.81 -3.84
CA VAL A 40 6.89 0.88 -4.81
C VAL A 40 7.85 -0.28 -5.12
N ASP A 41 9.13 0.00 -5.30
CA ASP A 41 10.16 -1.00 -5.58
C ASP A 41 10.31 -2.00 -4.42
N LEU A 42 10.27 -1.51 -3.17
CA LEU A 42 10.30 -2.35 -1.97
C LEU A 42 9.05 -3.21 -1.83
N ILE A 43 7.86 -2.67 -2.14
CA ILE A 43 6.60 -3.42 -2.09
C ILE A 43 6.59 -4.52 -3.16
N GLN A 44 7.08 -4.24 -4.36
CA GLN A 44 7.13 -5.22 -5.46
C GLN A 44 8.21 -6.27 -5.26
N SER A 45 9.34 -5.90 -4.64
CA SER A 45 10.41 -6.82 -4.27
C SER A 45 10.06 -7.67 -3.04
N ALA A 46 9.01 -7.31 -2.29
CA ALA A 46 8.55 -8.12 -1.19
C ALA A 46 8.00 -9.47 -1.71
N PRO A 47 8.36 -10.60 -1.06
CA PRO A 47 7.76 -11.88 -1.41
C PRO A 47 6.24 -11.79 -1.26
N ALA A 48 5.52 -12.43 -2.19
CA ALA A 48 4.07 -12.48 -2.20
C ALA A 48 3.56 -13.28 -0.99
N GLY A 49 3.50 -12.63 0.17
CA GLY A 49 3.04 -13.20 1.42
C GLY A 49 4.14 -13.85 2.28
N PRO A 50 3.80 -14.13 3.55
CA PRO A 50 4.70 -14.86 4.43
C PRO A 50 4.88 -16.30 3.92
N PRO A 51 6.00 -16.98 4.28
CA PRO A 51 6.21 -18.38 3.90
C PRO A 51 5.03 -19.26 4.33
N PRO A 52 4.75 -20.37 3.63
CA PRO A 52 3.58 -21.22 3.88
C PRO A 52 3.48 -21.77 5.32
N ASP A 53 4.59 -21.75 6.07
CA ASP A 53 4.68 -22.19 7.47
C ASP A 53 4.58 -21.04 8.49
N SER A 54 4.27 -19.81 8.05
CA SER A 54 4.23 -18.67 8.96
C SER A 54 2.94 -18.65 9.79
N PRO A 55 3.02 -18.47 11.12
CA PRO A 55 1.85 -18.30 11.98
C PRO A 55 1.04 -17.02 11.64
N PHE A 56 1.61 -16.11 10.84
CA PHE A 56 0.97 -14.89 10.38
C PHE A 56 0.22 -15.02 9.04
N SER A 57 0.24 -16.20 8.40
CA SER A 57 -0.51 -16.46 7.15
C SER A 57 -2.03 -16.30 7.31
N CYS A 58 -2.56 -16.53 8.51
CA CYS A 58 -3.98 -16.36 8.84
C CYS A 58 -4.40 -14.90 9.14
N PHE A 59 -3.46 -13.96 9.24
CA PHE A 59 -3.73 -12.56 9.63
C PHE A 59 -4.09 -11.64 8.45
N ARG A 60 -4.17 -12.16 7.21
CA ARG A 60 -4.92 -11.49 6.14
C ARG A 60 -6.41 -11.78 6.33
N ARG A 61 -7.02 -11.13 7.32
CA ARG A 61 -8.46 -11.07 7.51
C ARG A 61 -9.02 -9.78 6.91
#